data_AF-A0A2G8RWK0-F1
#
_entry.id   AF-A0A2G8RWK0-F1
#
_cell.length_a   1.000
_cell.length_b   1.000
_cell.length_c   1.000
_cell.angle_alpha   90.00
_cell.angle_beta   90.00
_cell.angle_gamma   90.00
#
_symmetry.space_group_name_H-M   'P 1'
#
loop_
_entity.id
_entity.type
_entity.pdbx_description
1 polymer ?
#
loop_
_entity_poly.entity_id
_entity_poly.type
_entity_poly.pdbx_seq_one_letter_code
_entity_poly.pdbx_strand_id
1 'polypeptide(L)' 'MYEQASERWSPVQSVEKVILSVISMLAEPNLESGANIDCCKLYRDNRAEYERMVKQSIREQLGL' A
#
# COMPACT_ATOMS: atom_id res chain seq x y z
N MET A 1 4.45 13.13 12.90
CA MET A 1 4.21 12.18 14.01
C MET A 1 5.37 11.19 14.01
N TYR A 2 5.97 10.84 15.14
CA TYR A 2 7.03 9.82 15.18
C TYR A 2 6.40 8.43 15.25
N GLU A 3 6.89 7.50 14.44
CA GLU A 3 6.47 6.08 14.43
C GLU A 3 6.67 5.44 15.81
N GLN A 4 5.64 4.76 16.31
CA GLN A 4 5.66 4.10 17.61
C GLN A 4 6.46 2.80 17.56
N ALA A 5 7.06 2.41 18.70
CA ALA A 5 7.78 1.13 18.79
C ALA A 5 6.89 -0.09 18.50
N SER A 6 5.58 0.03 18.71
CA SER A 6 4.55 -0.97 18.38
C SER A 6 4.31 -1.14 16.88
N GLU A 7 4.63 -0.14 16.07
CA GLU A 7 4.48 -0.16 14.60
C GLU A 7 5.70 -0.81 13.92
N ARG A 8 6.75 -1.10 14.68
CA ARG A 8 7.97 -1.75 14.19
C ARG A 8 7.93 -3.26 14.35
N TRP A 9 8.81 -3.93 13.59
CA TRP A 9 9.03 -5.37 13.75
C TRP A 9 9.43 -5.73 15.18
N SER A 10 8.85 -6.81 15.70
CA SER A 10 9.24 -7.43 16.96
C SER A 10 8.99 -8.94 16.90
N PRO A 11 9.67 -9.75 17.74
CA PRO A 11 9.53 -11.22 17.71
C PRO A 11 8.12 -11.75 18.02
N VAL A 12 7.21 -10.90 18.53
CA VAL A 12 5.80 -11.24 18.78
C VAL A 12 4.92 -11.19 17.54
N GLN A 13 5.46 -10.72 16.40
CA GLN A 13 4.77 -10.67 15.13
C GLN A 13 4.88 -12.01 14.40
N SER A 14 3.74 -12.56 13.99
CA SER A 14 3.67 -13.77 13.17
C SER A 14 3.64 -13.42 11.69
N VAL A 15 3.95 -14.39 10.82
CA VAL A 15 3.81 -14.24 9.36
C VAL A 15 2.38 -13.85 8.98
N GLU A 16 1.37 -14.43 9.64
CA GLU A 16 -0.04 -14.09 9.46
C GLU A 16 -0.30 -12.61 9.70
N LYS A 17 0.20 -12.04 10.81
CA LYS A 17 0.05 -10.60 11.11
C LYS A 17 0.70 -9.73 10.04
N VAL A 18 1.85 -10.13 9.51
CA VAL A 18 2.52 -9.42 8.41
C VAL A 18 1.65 -9.43 7.15
N ILE A 19 1.11 -10.60 6.77
CA ILE A 19 0.25 -10.72 5.58
C ILE A 19 -1.04 -9.91 5.76
N LEU A 20 -1.67 -9.96 6.93
CA LEU A 20 -2.83 -9.13 7.24
C LEU A 20 -2.50 -7.63 7.11
N SER A 21 -1.34 -7.21 7.62
CA SER A 21 -0.88 -5.82 7.45
C SER A 21 -0.70 -5.42 5.99
N VAL A 22 -0.20 -6.32 5.13
CA VAL A 22 -0.09 -6.06 3.68
C VAL A 22 -1.46 -5.93 3.03
N ILE A 23 -2.42 -6.78 3.38
CA ILE A 23 -3.80 -6.69 2.86
C ILE A 23 -4.45 -5.38 3.30
N SER A 24 -4.32 -5.00 4.57
CA SER A 24 -4.81 -3.72 5.09
C SER A 24 -4.15 -2.53 4.38
N MET A 25 -2.84 -2.57 4.12
CA MET A 25 -2.12 -1.52 3.38
C MET A 25 -2.61 -1.38 1.93
N LEU A 26 -2.99 -2.48 1.28
CA LEU A 26 -3.55 -2.42 -0.08
C LEU A 26 -4.95 -1.80 -0.11
N ALA A 27 -5.76 -2.06 0.91
CA ALA A 27 -7.09 -1.46 1.06
C ALA A 27 -6.99 0.04 1.42
N GLU A 28 -6.08 0.38 2.32
CA GLU A 28 -5.86 1.73 2.84
C GLU A 28 -4.36 2.11 2.76
N PRO A 29 -3.90 2.60 1.60
CA PRO A 29 -2.50 3.01 1.43
C PRO A 29 -2.08 4.11 2.40
N ASN A 30 -0.95 3.90 3.08
CA ASN A 30 -0.33 4.90 3.95
C ASN A 30 0.63 5.82 3.17
N LEU A 31 0.28 7.10 3.05
CA LEU A 31 1.12 8.10 2.36
C LEU A 31 2.26 8.65 3.23
N GLU A 32 2.19 8.53 4.55
CA GLU A 32 3.23 9.04 5.47
C GLU A 32 4.54 8.25 5.36
N SER A 33 4.45 6.97 4.97
CA SER A 33 5.59 6.07 4.76
C SER A 33 5.74 5.64 3.29
N GLY A 34 5.29 6.48 2.35
CA GLY A 34 5.24 6.15 0.93
C GLY A 34 6.61 5.87 0.32
N ALA A 35 6.82 4.64 -0.18
CA ALA A 35 8.08 4.26 -0.85
C ALA A 35 8.16 4.77 -2.30
N ASN A 36 7.02 5.01 -2.95
CA ASN A 36 6.94 5.58 -4.31
C ASN A 36 6.25 6.94 -4.26
N ILE A 37 7.06 8.00 -4.34
CA ILE A 37 6.59 9.39 -4.19
C ILE A 37 5.62 9.78 -5.30
N ASP A 38 5.85 9.34 -6.53
CA ASP A 38 4.99 9.69 -7.67
C ASP A 38 3.62 9.02 -7.55
N CYS A 39 3.59 7.73 -7.15
CA CYS A 39 2.34 7.06 -6.82
C CYS A 39 1.62 7.72 -5.63
N CYS A 40 2.34 8.18 -4.61
CA CYS A 40 1.74 8.87 -3.48
C CYS A 40 1.07 10.19 -3.89
N LYS A 41 1.75 10.99 -4.74
CA LYS A 41 1.18 12.22 -5.32
C LYS A 41 -0.03 11.88 -6.18
N LEU A 42 0.09 10.90 -7.07
CA LEU A 42 -1.01 10.50 -7.96
C LEU A 42 -2.22 10.02 -7.16
N TYR A 43 -2.01 9.19 -6.14
CA TYR A 43 -3.06 8.70 -5.24
C TYR A 43 -3.79 9.86 -4.53
N ARG A 44 -3.05 10.85 -4.03
CA ARG A 44 -3.59 12.01 -3.32
C ARG A 44 -4.30 13.01 -4.24
N ASP A 45 -3.67 13.34 -5.36
CA ASP A 45 -4.06 14.47 -6.22
C ASP A 45 -5.01 14.02 -7.34
N ASN A 46 -4.95 12.76 -7.78
CA ASN A 46 -5.82 12.19 -8.81
C ASN A 46 -6.08 10.68 -8.60
N ARG A 47 -6.93 10.38 -7.61
CA ARG A 47 -7.32 9.00 -7.25
C ARG A 47 -7.90 8.19 -8.41
N ALA A 48 -8.68 8.83 -9.29
CA ALA A 48 -9.31 8.16 -10.43
C ALA A 48 -8.27 7.62 -11.42
N GLU A 49 -7.24 8.40 -11.72
CA GLU A 49 -6.15 7.97 -12.61
C GLU A 49 -5.30 6.87 -11.98
N TYR A 50 -4.99 6.98 -10.68
CA TYR A 50 -4.33 5.92 -9.93
C TYR A 50 -5.08 4.58 -10.07
N GLU A 51 -6.40 4.59 -9.83
CA GLU A 51 -7.22 3.38 -9.97
C GLU A 51 -7.27 2.85 -11.40
N ARG A 52 -7.30 3.73 -12.39
CA ARG A 52 -7.28 3.34 -13.81
C ARG A 52 -5.99 2.60 -14.15
N MET A 53 -4.84 3.12 -13.73
CA MET A 53 -3.54 2.49 -13.95
C MET A 53 -3.43 1.13 -13.25
N VAL A 54 -3.87 1.03 -11.99
CA VAL A 54 -3.87 -0.24 -11.24
C VAL A 54 -4.76 -1.27 -11.93
N LYS A 55 -5.98 -0.90 -12.33
CA LYS A 55 -6.91 -1.80 -13.04
C LYS A 55 -6.33 -2.25 -14.38
N GLN A 56 -5.66 -1.36 -15.11
CA GLN A 56 -4.99 -1.69 -16.36
C GLN A 56 -3.87 -2.72 -16.16
N SER A 57 -3.01 -2.50 -15.16
CA SER A 57 -1.93 -3.44 -14.84
C SER A 57 -2.46 -4.83 -14.45
N ILE A 58 -3.54 -4.89 -13.68
CA ILE A 58 -4.19 -6.17 -13.32
C ILE A 58 -4.74 -6.88 -14.56
N ARG A 59 -5.36 -6.15 -15.50
CA ARG A 59 -5.85 -6.75 -16.76
C ARG A 59 -4.71 -7.34 -17.59
N GLU A 60 -3.63 -6.58 -17.75
CA GLU A 60 -2.44 -7.05 -18.47
C GLU A 60 -1.84 -8.32 -17.83
N GLN A 61 -1.76 -8.36 -16.50
CA GLN A 61 -1.29 -9.55 -15.77
C GLN A 61 -2.20 -10.76 -15.95
N LEU A 62 -3.50 -10.55 -16.13
CA LEU A 62 -4.49 -11.58 -16.38
C LEU A 62 -4.64 -11.93 -17.88
N GLY A 63 -3.92 -11.23 -18.77
CA GLY A 63 -4.04 -11.41 -20.22
C GLY A 63 -5.38 -10.94 -20.80
N LEU A 64 -6.03 -9.96 -20.15
CA LEU A 64 -7.31 -9.36 -20.54
C LEU A 64 -7.12 -8.03 -21.29
#